data_AF-A0A374JSE8-F1
#
_entry.id   AF-A0A374JSE8-F1
#
_cell.length_a   1.000
_cell.length_b   1.000
_cell.length_c   1.000
_cell.angle_alpha   90.00
_cell.angle_beta   90.00
_cell.angle_gamma   90.00
#
_symmetry.space_group_name_H-M   'P 1'
#
loop_
_entity.id
_entity.type
_entity.pdbx_description
1 polymer ?
#
loop_
_entity_poly.entity_id
_entity_poly.type
_entity_poly.pdbx_seq_one_letter_code
_entity_poly.pdbx_strand_id
1 'polypeptide(L)'
;MGIKPENGYRSISTPEILNKNEVDTFSYLNVGFFDTRSEAENLRDYLTCKFTRYMLRTTYSGVNVSQSNFIFVPVMDFTKHWTDEDLYKYFDLSEDEINMIETTMRPMEL
;
A
#
# COMPACT_ATOMS: atom_id res chain seq x y z
N MET A 1 6.19 14.49 17.70
CA MET A 1 5.84 14.77 16.28
C MET A 1 4.62 13.93 15.94
N GLY A 2 3.42 14.50 16.04
CA GLY A 2 2.16 13.75 15.85
C GLY A 2 1.73 13.71 14.40
N ILE A 3 1.10 12.61 13.98
CA ILE A 3 0.40 12.54 12.70
C ILE A 3 -0.73 13.58 12.74
N LYS A 4 -0.76 14.44 11.73
CA LYS A 4 -1.74 15.51 11.54
C LYS A 4 -2.77 15.08 10.49
N PRO A 5 -3.97 14.63 10.88
CA PRO A 5 -4.99 14.12 9.96
C PRO A 5 -5.34 15.11 8.83
N GLU A 6 -5.24 16.40 9.10
CA GLU A 6 -5.51 17.47 8.13
C GLU A 6 -4.62 17.42 6.89
N ASN A 7 -3.45 16.78 6.98
CA ASN A 7 -2.51 16.64 5.87
C ASN A 7 -2.67 15.31 5.12
N GLY A 8 -3.71 14.54 5.44
CA GLY A 8 -3.89 13.19 4.95
C GLY A 8 -2.88 12.20 5.53
N TYR A 9 -3.14 10.92 5.29
CA TYR A 9 -2.37 9.84 5.87
C TYR A 9 -1.44 9.17 4.85
N ARG A 10 -0.25 8.79 5.34
CA ARG A 10 0.71 7.96 4.59
C ARG A 10 0.57 6.46 4.89
N SER A 11 0.12 6.11 6.09
CA SER A 11 -0.11 4.74 6.63
C SER A 11 1.10 3.80 6.73
N ILE A 12 2.02 3.78 5.78
CA ILE A 12 3.24 2.94 5.83
C ILE A 12 4.50 3.74 5.52
N SER A 13 5.66 3.21 5.87
CA SER A 13 6.97 3.66 5.35
C SER A 13 7.10 3.33 3.86
N THR A 14 8.12 3.88 3.17
CA THR A 14 8.34 3.56 1.75
C THR A 14 8.63 2.06 1.65
N PRO A 15 7.90 1.29 0.83
CA PRO A 15 8.24 -0.10 0.63
C PRO A 15 9.54 -0.19 -0.17
N GLU A 16 10.47 -1.01 0.29
CA GLU A 16 11.76 -1.23 -0.35
C GLU A 16 11.82 -2.63 -0.98
N ILE A 17 12.55 -2.73 -2.09
CA ILE A 17 12.79 -4.00 -2.78
C ILE A 17 14.17 -4.49 -2.37
N LEU A 18 14.21 -5.63 -1.71
CA LEU A 18 15.45 -6.29 -1.34
C LEU A 18 15.97 -7.17 -2.49
N ASN A 19 17.27 -7.11 -2.76
CA ASN A 19 17.93 -7.91 -3.78
C ASN A 19 18.37 -9.28 -3.23
N LYS A 20 18.77 -10.17 -4.14
CA LYS A 20 19.38 -11.46 -3.78
C LYS A 20 20.59 -11.22 -2.88
N ASN A 21 20.68 -11.98 -1.78
CA ASN A 21 21.72 -11.92 -0.76
C ASN A 21 21.65 -10.71 0.19
N GLU A 22 20.56 -9.95 0.20
CA GLU A 22 20.27 -9.00 1.28
C GLU A 22 19.54 -9.70 2.43
N VAL A 23 19.75 -9.20 3.65
CA VAL A 23 19.19 -9.78 4.88
C VAL A 23 18.34 -8.74 5.57
N ASP A 24 17.07 -9.05 5.79
CA ASP A 24 16.19 -8.34 6.71
C ASP A 24 16.28 -8.98 8.10
N THR A 25 16.55 -8.16 9.12
CA THR A 25 16.63 -8.59 10.52
C THR A 25 15.25 -8.63 11.20
N PHE A 26 14.17 -8.75 10.42
CA PHE A 26 12.77 -8.66 10.85
C PHE A 26 12.39 -7.30 11.46
N SER A 27 13.15 -6.27 11.13
CA SER A 27 12.81 -4.88 11.49
C SER A 27 11.70 -4.34 10.59
N TYR A 28 11.52 -4.95 9.41
CA TYR A 28 10.47 -4.65 8.45
C TYR A 28 9.60 -5.88 8.20
N LEU A 29 8.41 -5.65 7.65
CA LEU A 29 7.50 -6.72 7.25
C LEU A 29 7.79 -7.11 5.80
N ASN A 30 8.14 -8.37 5.57
CA ASN A 30 8.25 -8.92 4.22
C ASN A 30 6.84 -9.20 3.67
N VAL A 31 6.47 -8.46 2.61
CA VAL A 31 5.10 -8.45 2.05
C VAL A 31 4.94 -9.31 0.80
N GLY A 32 6.04 -9.77 0.19
CA GLY A 32 6.01 -10.62 -1.00
C GLY A 32 7.40 -11.07 -1.43
N PHE A 33 7.45 -12.17 -2.18
CA PHE A 33 8.66 -12.71 -2.79
C PHE A 33 8.34 -13.08 -4.23
N PHE A 34 9.19 -12.64 -5.17
CA PHE A 34 8.96 -12.82 -6.60
C PHE A 34 10.24 -13.29 -7.31
N ASP A 35 10.05 -14.00 -8.43
CA ASP A 35 11.15 -14.44 -9.27
C ASP A 35 11.67 -13.31 -10.17
N THR A 36 10.80 -12.36 -10.53
CA THR A 36 11.15 -11.23 -11.38
C THR A 36 11.13 -9.90 -10.62
N ARG A 37 12.06 -9.01 -11.00
CA ARG A 37 12.11 -7.64 -10.45
C ARG A 37 10.84 -6.84 -10.79
N SER A 38 10.28 -7.06 -11.98
CA SER A 38 9.09 -6.35 -12.43
C SER A 38 7.88 -6.63 -11.54
N GLU A 39 7.67 -7.88 -11.10
CA GLU A 39 6.57 -8.21 -10.19
C GLU A 39 6.76 -7.57 -8.81
N ALA A 40 8.00 -7.53 -8.31
CA ALA A 40 8.32 -6.84 -7.06
C ALA A 40 8.09 -5.33 -7.15
N GLU A 41 8.44 -4.71 -8.28
CA GLU A 41 8.16 -3.30 -8.57
C GLU A 41 6.65 -3.04 -8.66
N ASN A 42 5.90 -3.91 -9.34
CA ASN A 42 4.43 -3.81 -9.40
C ASN A 42 3.76 -3.94 -8.02
N LEU A 43 4.22 -4.86 -7.15
CA LEU A 43 3.72 -4.94 -5.78
C LEU A 43 4.07 -3.68 -4.98
N ARG A 44 5.31 -3.19 -5.10
CA ARG A 44 5.74 -1.95 -4.41
C ARG A 44 4.83 -0.79 -4.82
N ASP A 45 4.60 -0.62 -6.11
CA ASP A 45 3.79 0.48 -6.65
C ASP A 45 2.31 0.32 -6.23
N TYR A 46 1.79 -0.91 -6.24
CA TYR A 46 0.47 -1.22 -5.69
C TYR A 46 0.34 -0.85 -4.20
N LEU A 47 1.37 -1.12 -3.38
CA LEU A 47 1.41 -0.69 -1.97
C LEU A 47 1.53 0.83 -1.81
N THR A 48 1.97 1.54 -2.85
CA THR A 48 1.98 3.01 -2.89
C THR A 48 0.69 3.65 -3.41
N CYS A 49 -0.28 2.87 -3.88
CA CYS A 49 -1.60 3.37 -4.23
C CYS A 49 -2.35 3.84 -2.98
N LYS A 50 -3.09 4.95 -3.10
CA LYS A 50 -3.96 5.47 -2.03
C LYS A 50 -5.03 4.45 -1.65
N PHE A 51 -5.65 3.78 -2.62
CA PHE A 51 -6.63 2.71 -2.39
C PHE A 51 -6.09 1.64 -1.44
N THR A 52 -4.96 1.03 -1.80
CA THR A 52 -4.33 -0.06 -1.02
C THR A 52 -4.02 0.38 0.40
N ARG A 53 -3.43 1.57 0.54
CA ARG A 53 -3.09 2.12 1.86
C ARG A 53 -4.31 2.55 2.67
N TYR A 54 -5.40 2.95 2.01
CA TYR A 54 -6.67 3.25 2.65
C TYR A 54 -7.27 1.97 3.24
N MET A 55 -7.33 0.89 2.45
CA MET A 55 -7.80 -0.43 2.92
C MET A 55 -6.98 -0.90 4.12
N LEU A 56 -5.66 -0.82 4.03
CA LEU A 56 -4.75 -1.13 5.12
C LEU A 56 -5.03 -0.28 6.37
N ARG A 57 -5.26 1.02 6.18
CA ARG A 57 -5.48 1.99 7.27
C ARG A 57 -6.74 1.73 8.09
N THR A 58 -7.80 1.19 7.49
CA THR A 58 -9.04 0.88 8.22
C THR A 58 -8.84 -0.07 9.40
N THR A 59 -7.73 -0.83 9.41
CA THR A 59 -7.38 -1.78 10.47
C THR A 59 -6.48 -1.20 11.58
N TYR A 60 -6.04 0.05 11.44
CA TYR A 60 -5.03 0.62 12.34
C TYR A 60 -5.65 1.01 13.68
N SER A 61 -5.21 0.36 14.74
CA SER A 61 -5.50 0.73 16.14
C SER A 61 -4.33 1.43 16.83
N GLY A 62 -3.16 1.48 16.21
CA GLY A 62 -1.93 2.04 16.77
C GLY A 62 -0.83 2.27 15.73
N VAL A 63 0.41 2.40 16.20
CA VAL A 63 1.59 2.69 15.35
C VAL A 63 2.13 1.44 14.66
N ASN A 64 1.92 0.25 15.25
CA ASN A 64 2.49 -0.99 14.76
C ASN A 64 1.61 -1.58 13.65
N VAL A 65 2.24 -1.82 12.49
CA VAL A 65 1.63 -2.52 11.36
C VAL A 65 2.16 -3.95 11.35
N SER A 66 1.25 -4.91 11.23
CA SER A 66 1.55 -6.34 11.18
C SER A 66 0.81 -6.98 10.02
N GLN A 67 1.06 -8.27 9.76
CA GLN A 67 0.39 -9.02 8.71
C GLN A 67 -1.15 -8.96 8.83
N SER A 68 -1.71 -8.95 10.05
CA SER A 68 -3.16 -8.91 10.24
C SER A 68 -3.81 -7.62 9.75
N ASN A 69 -3.04 -6.54 9.63
CA ASN A 69 -3.55 -5.28 9.10
C ASN A 69 -3.86 -5.35 7.60
N PHE A 70 -3.29 -6.30 6.88
CA PHE A 70 -3.53 -6.51 5.44
C PHE A 70 -4.81 -7.29 5.14
N ILE A 71 -5.62 -7.65 6.14
CA ILE A 71 -6.83 -8.49 5.96
C ILE A 71 -7.82 -7.95 4.92
N PHE A 72 -7.90 -6.62 4.75
CA PHE A 72 -8.78 -5.99 3.76
C PHE A 72 -8.05 -5.53 2.51
N VAL A 73 -6.73 -5.76 2.41
CA VAL A 73 -5.95 -5.43 1.22
C VAL A 73 -6.08 -6.57 0.20
N PRO A 74 -6.68 -6.34 -0.98
CA PRO A 74 -6.83 -7.38 -1.99
C PRO A 74 -5.48 -7.89 -2.48
N VAL A 75 -5.37 -9.21 -2.71
CA VAL A 75 -4.23 -9.80 -3.42
C VAL A 75 -4.51 -9.71 -4.91
N MET A 76 -3.68 -8.95 -5.63
CA MET A 76 -3.84 -8.68 -7.06
C MET A 76 -2.85 -9.48 -7.92
N ASP A 77 -3.06 -9.48 -9.24
CA ASP A 77 -2.12 -10.00 -10.21
C ASP A 77 -0.96 -9.02 -10.40
N PHE A 78 0.21 -9.33 -9.86
CA PHE A 78 1.41 -8.48 -9.93
C PHE A 78 2.27 -8.71 -11.18
N THR A 79 1.82 -9.57 -12.11
CA THR A 79 2.42 -9.61 -13.46
C THR A 79 2.10 -8.33 -14.27
N LYS A 80 1.19 -7.49 -13.76
CA LYS A 80 0.78 -6.21 -14.31
C LYS A 80 0.95 -5.10 -13.28
N HIS A 81 1.11 -3.88 -13.78
CA HIS A 81 1.13 -2.67 -12.98
C HIS A 81 -0.30 -2.23 -12.64
N TRP A 82 -0.49 -1.63 -11.46
CA TRP A 82 -1.77 -1.12 -10.98
C TRP A 82 -1.62 0.33 -10.53
N THR A 83 -2.51 1.21 -10.99
CA THR A 83 -2.64 2.58 -10.48
C THR A 83 -3.89 2.74 -9.62
N ASP A 84 -4.02 3.86 -8.91
CA ASP A 84 -5.25 4.19 -8.19
C ASP A 84 -6.47 4.22 -9.14
N GLU A 85 -6.34 4.79 -10.34
CA GLU A 85 -7.41 4.81 -11.34
C GLU A 85 -7.82 3.42 -11.82
N ASP A 86 -6.85 2.53 -12.06
CA ASP A 86 -7.12 1.14 -12.44
C ASP A 86 -7.89 0.41 -11.32
N LEU A 87 -7.51 0.63 -10.07
CA LEU A 87 -8.14 0.01 -8.90
C LEU A 87 -9.56 0.54 -8.68
N TYR A 88 -9.78 1.85 -8.80
CA TYR A 88 -11.09 2.47 -8.69
C TYR A 88 -12.06 1.90 -9.72
N LYS A 89 -11.60 1.75 -10.96
CA LYS A 89 -12.38 1.15 -12.04
C LYS A 89 -12.60 -0.36 -11.85
N TYR A 90 -11.58 -1.09 -11.41
CA TYR A 90 -11.64 -2.54 -11.24
C TYR A 90 -12.64 -2.96 -10.15
N PHE A 91 -12.69 -2.19 -9.05
CA PHE A 91 -13.61 -2.43 -7.94
C PHE A 91 -14.93 -1.66 -8.05
N ASP A 92 -15.16 -0.92 -9.14
CA ASP A 92 -16.39 -0.17 -9.43
C ASP A 92 -16.76 0.82 -8.29
N LEU A 93 -15.78 1.62 -7.86
CA LEU A 93 -15.99 2.60 -6.79
C LEU A 93 -16.83 3.78 -7.28
N SER A 94 -17.73 4.24 -6.41
CA SER A 94 -18.48 5.48 -6.60
C SER A 94 -17.60 6.72 -6.43
N GLU A 95 -18.06 7.86 -6.97
CA GLU A 95 -17.37 9.15 -6.82
C GLU A 95 -17.18 9.55 -5.35
N ASP A 96 -18.16 9.24 -4.50
CA ASP A 96 -18.10 9.51 -3.06
C ASP A 96 -17.02 8.68 -2.36
N GLU A 97 -16.87 7.41 -2.72
CA GLU A 97 -15.83 6.52 -2.19
C GLU A 97 -14.43 6.95 -2.66
N ILE A 98 -14.29 7.30 -3.94
CA ILE A 98 -13.03 7.83 -4.48
C ILE A 98 -12.65 9.12 -3.74
N ASN A 99 -13.59 10.06 -3.59
CA ASN A 99 -13.34 11.31 -2.87
C ASN A 99 -12.95 11.07 -1.40
N MET A 100 -13.59 10.09 -0.73
CA MET A 100 -13.22 9.69 0.62
C MET A 100 -11.77 9.19 0.70
N ILE A 101 -11.33 8.36 -0.25
CA ILE A 101 -9.94 7.87 -0.30
C ILE A 101 -8.98 9.03 -0.57
N GLU A 102 -9.26 9.84 -1.58
CA GLU A 102 -8.42 10.96 -2.03
C GLU A 102 -8.22 12.03 -0.96
N THR A 103 -9.26 12.32 -0.17
CA THR A 103 -9.19 13.28 0.93
C THR A 103 -8.54 12.70 2.19
N THR A 104 -8.66 11.38 2.41
CA THR A 104 -8.06 10.71 3.57
C THR A 104 -6.56 10.47 3.39
N MET A 105 -6.12 10.21 2.16
CA MET A 105 -4.78 9.71 1.85
C MET A 105 -3.96 10.75 1.10
N ARG A 106 -2.75 11.04 1.60
CA ARG A 106 -1.83 11.91 0.86
C ARG A 106 -1.05 11.13 -0.20
N PRO A 107 -0.57 11.79 -1.27
CA PRO A 107 0.32 11.17 -2.24
C PRO A 107 1.59 10.60 -1.59
N MET A 108 2.13 9.55 -2.22
CA MET A 108 3.44 9.00 -1.89
C MET A 108 4.25 9.00 -3.16
N GLU A 109 5.34 9.77 -3.15
CA GLU A 109 6.35 9.71 -4.21
C GLU A 109 7.37 8.63 -3.84
N LEU A 110 7.79 7.86 -4.85
CA LEU A 110 8.83 6.84 -4.78
C LEU A 110 10.20 7.44 -5.08
#